data_AF-A0A846WDI9-F1
#
_entry.id   AF-A0A846WDI9-F1
#
_cell.length_a   1.000
_cell.length_b   1.000
_cell.length_c   1.000
_cell.angle_alpha   90.00
_cell.angle_beta   90.00
_cell.angle_gamma   90.00
#
_symmetry.space_group_name_H-M   'P 1'
#
loop_
_entity.id
_entity.type
_entity.pdbx_description
1 polymer ?
#
loop_
_entity_poly.entity_id
_entity_poly.type
_entity_poly.pdbx_seq_one_letter_code
_entity_poly.pdbx_strand_id
1 'polypeptide(L)' 'MRRLDDLAVCEESDRDCTDPGSFASYNEAYSALKLHDAHGPQCQRHLAATAFVAAEHD' A
#
# COMPACT_ATOMS: atom_id res chain seq x y z
N MET A 1 8.19 -23.92 -7.01
CA MET A 1 8.61 -22.81 -7.89
C MET A 1 7.98 -21.53 -7.35
N ARG A 2 8.75 -20.67 -6.68
CA ARG A 2 8.29 -19.31 -6.36
C ARG A 2 8.23 -18.52 -7.67
N ARG A 3 7.09 -17.91 -7.97
CA ARG A 3 6.92 -17.12 -9.21
C ARG A 3 7.89 -15.95 -9.16
N LEU A 4 8.66 -15.77 -10.23
CA LEU A 4 9.51 -14.61 -10.43
C LEU A 4 8.69 -13.31 -10.47
N ASP A 5 7.38 -13.38 -10.78
CA ASP A 5 6.44 -12.26 -10.68
C ASP A 5 6.28 -11.68 -9.27
N ASP A 6 6.37 -12.48 -8.20
CA ASP A 6 6.25 -11.99 -6.82
C ASP A 6 7.41 -11.06 -6.44
N LEU A 7 8.62 -11.33 -6.94
CA LEU A 7 9.80 -10.50 -6.67
C LEU A 7 9.77 -9.18 -7.43
N ALA A 8 9.27 -9.18 -8.67
CA ALA A 8 9.15 -7.95 -9.45
C ALA A 8 8.05 -7.02 -8.91
N VAL A 9 6.91 -7.57 -8.46
CA VAL A 9 5.88 -6.80 -7.74
C VAL A 9 6.45 -6.23 -6.45
N CYS A 10 7.23 -7.02 -5.71
CA CYS A 10 7.93 -6.55 -4.52
C CYS A 10 8.96 -5.45 -4.85
N GLU A 11 9.81 -5.55 -5.88
CA GLU A 11 10.83 -4.53 -6.17
C GLU A 11 10.24 -3.20 -6.67
N GLU A 12 9.20 -3.25 -7.51
CA GLU A 12 8.51 -2.03 -7.94
C GLU A 12 7.74 -1.39 -6.78
N SER A 13 7.16 -2.21 -5.90
CA SER A 13 6.46 -1.73 -4.70
C SER A 13 7.38 -1.34 -3.56
N ASP A 14 8.61 -1.86 -3.47
CA ASP A 14 9.62 -1.47 -2.47
C ASP A 14 10.00 0.01 -2.65
N ARG A 15 10.10 0.46 -3.91
CA ARG A 15 10.24 1.88 -4.26
C ARG A 15 9.05 2.72 -3.81
N ASP A 16 7.83 2.21 -3.91
CA ASP A 16 6.60 2.89 -3.48
C ASP A 16 6.32 2.78 -1.98
N CYS A 17 6.96 1.84 -1.26
CA CYS A 17 6.81 1.66 0.20
C CYS A 17 7.75 2.56 1.02
N THR A 18 8.65 3.33 0.40
CA THR A 18 9.60 4.21 1.11
C THR A 18 9.06 5.58 1.51
N ASP A 19 8.04 6.10 0.83
CA ASP A 19 7.37 7.35 1.22
C ASP A 19 5.85 7.16 1.11
N PRO A 20 5.11 7.12 2.24
CA PRO A 20 3.67 6.92 2.17
C PRO A 20 2.92 8.13 1.60
N GLY A 21 3.56 9.30 1.52
CA GLY A 21 2.90 10.56 1.24
C GLY A 21 1.74 10.85 2.19
N SER A 22 0.91 11.82 1.82
CA SER A 22 -0.44 12.01 2.37
C SER A 22 -1.44 11.69 1.27
N PHE A 23 -2.56 11.06 1.59
CA PHE A 23 -3.63 10.83 0.60
C PHE A 23 -4.48 12.09 0.47
N ALA A 24 -4.75 12.51 -0.77
CA ALA A 24 -5.60 13.66 -1.04
C ALA A 24 -7.10 13.30 -0.98
N SER A 25 -7.44 12.02 -1.02
CA SER A 25 -8.83 11.55 -0.97
C SER A 25 -8.96 10.11 -0.49
N TYR A 26 -10.17 9.75 -0.03
CA TYR A 26 -10.54 8.38 0.31
C TYR A 26 -10.27 7.38 -0.83
N ASN A 27 -10.64 7.72 -2.07
CA ASN A 27 -10.47 6.81 -3.22
C ASN A 27 -9.00 6.53 -3.53
N GLU A 28 -8.14 7.53 -3.34
CA GLU A 28 -6.69 7.39 -3.49
C GLU A 28 -6.12 6.47 -2.41
N ALA A 29 -6.47 6.72 -1.14
CA ALA A 29 -6.08 5.87 -0.02
C ALA A 29 -6.54 4.42 -0.22
N TYR A 30 -7.79 4.22 -0.62
CA TYR A 30 -8.35 2.89 -0.85
C TYR A 30 -7.70 2.16 -2.03
N SER A 31 -7.30 2.89 -3.08
CA SER A 31 -6.55 2.32 -4.22
C SER A 31 -5.15 1.88 -3.81
N ALA A 32 -4.45 2.71 -3.01
CA ALA A 32 -3.15 2.37 -2.44
C ALA A 32 -3.26 1.16 -1.49
N LEU A 33 -4.30 1.10 -0.65
CA LEU A 33 -4.55 -0.04 0.22
C LEU A 33 -4.62 -1.35 -0.57
N LYS A 34 -5.43 -1.36 -1.64
CA LYS A 34 -5.58 -2.53 -2.51
C LYS A 34 -4.29 -2.91 -3.23
N LEU A 35 -3.54 -1.92 -3.72
CA LEU A 35 -2.29 -2.17 -4.42
C LEU A 35 -1.24 -2.81 -3.50
N HIS A 36 -1.17 -2.36 -2.24
CA HIS A 36 -0.18 -2.83 -1.27
C HIS A 36 -0.72 -3.91 -0.32
N ASP A 37 -1.92 -4.45 -0.54
CA ASP A 37 -2.54 -5.47 0.33
C ASP A 37 -1.69 -6.75 0.43
N ALA A 38 -1.06 -7.15 -0.67
CA ALA A 38 -0.15 -8.29 -0.72
C ALA A 38 1.10 -8.11 0.18
N HIS A 39 1.49 -6.86 0.47
CA HIS A 39 2.60 -6.56 1.38
C HIS A 39 2.15 -6.36 2.82
N GLY A 40 0.86 -6.32 3.14
CA GLY A 40 0.37 -6.22 4.52
C GLY A 40 1.07 -5.16 5.40
N PRO A 41 1.15 -5.37 6.73
CA PRO A 41 1.61 -4.37 7.68
C PRO A 41 3.11 -4.05 7.61
N GLN A 42 3.89 -4.78 6.80
CA GLN A 42 5.30 -4.47 6.59
C GLN A 42 5.53 -3.34 5.56
N CYS A 43 4.54 -2.98 4.74
CA CYS A 43 4.63 -1.81 3.85
C CYS A 43 4.03 -0.56 4.50
N GLN A 44 4.81 0.54 4.55
CA GLN A 44 4.35 1.79 5.16
C GLN A 44 3.16 2.42 4.43
N ARG A 45 3.08 2.31 3.10
CA ARG A 45 1.90 2.77 2.33
C ARG A 45 0.63 2.01 2.68
N HIS A 46 0.71 0.69 2.87
CA HIS A 46 -0.44 -0.11 3.29
C HIS A 46 -0.94 0.36 4.66
N LEU A 47 -0.01 0.57 5.62
CA LEU A 47 -0.35 1.08 6.95
C LEU A 47 -0.98 2.48 6.89
N ALA A 48 -0.38 3.41 6.14
CA ALA A 48 -0.88 4.77 5.99
C ALA A 48 -2.27 4.78 5.35
N ALA A 49 -2.47 4.01 4.29
CA ALA A 49 -3.74 3.90 3.59
C ALA A 49 -4.84 3.30 4.48
N THR A 50 -4.49 2.26 5.25
CA THR A 50 -5.39 1.65 6.24
C THR A 50 -5.83 2.68 7.28
N ALA A 51 -4.89 3.45 7.83
CA ALA A 51 -5.20 4.47 8.83
C ALA A 51 -6.10 5.58 8.28
N PHE A 52 -5.83 6.06 7.06
CA PHE A 52 -6.65 7.09 6.41
C PHE A 52 -8.08 6.59 6.15
N VAL A 53 -8.22 5.40 5.54
CA VAL A 53 -9.52 4.78 5.25
C VAL A 53 -10.31 4.54 6.53
N ALA A 54 -9.66 4.10 7.62
CA ALA A 54 -10.32 3.92 8.90
C ALA A 54 -10.82 5.24 9.50
N ALA A 55 -10.03 6.31 9.42
CA ALA A 55 -10.38 7.63 9.96
C ALA A 55 -11.55 8.31 9.21
N GLU A 56 -11.74 8.02 7.92
CA GLU A 56 -12.85 8.55 7.13
C GLU A 56 -14.17 7.78 7.33
N HIS A 57 -14.14 6.60 7.95
CA HIS A 57 -15.32 5.76 8.23
C HIS A 57 -15.79 5.81 9.69
N ASP A 58 -15.11 6.56 10.56
CA ASP A 58 -15.50 6.83 11.95
C ASP A 58 -16.36 8.11 12.05
#